data_AF-A0A3D1IN25-F1
#
_entry.id   AF-A0A3D1IN25-F1
#
_cell.length_a   1.000
_cell.length_b   1.000
_cell.length_c   1.000
_cell.angle_alpha   90.00
_cell.angle_beta   90.00
_cell.angle_gamma   90.00
#
_symmetry.space_group_name_H-M   'P 1'
#
loop_
_entity.id
_entity.type
_entity.pdbx_description
1 polymer ?
#
loop_
_entity_poly.entity_id
_entity_poly.type
_entity_poly.pdbx_seq_one_letter_code
_entity_poly.pdbx_strand_id
1 'polypeptide(L)' 'MVVDSGSTDNTVQLAQRHTDRVTSHAWPGYGAQKDHATSLASHDWVLSLDADERVTPELAAEITARLGVDEDPPR' A
#
# COMPACT_ATOMS: atom_id res chain seq x y z
N MET A 1 3.08 -1.01 -2.69
CA MET A 1 2.80 -2.45 -2.56
C MET A 1 1.30 -2.65 -2.59
N VAL A 2 0.82 -3.75 -3.16
CA VAL A 2 -0.60 -4.13 -3.20
C VAL A 2 -0.72 -5.57 -2.69
N VAL A 3 -1.69 -5.83 -1.81
CA VAL A 3 -2.08 -7.19 -1.40
C VAL A 3 -3.44 -7.50 -2.02
N ASP A 4 -3.43 -8.30 -3.08
CA ASP A 4 -4.65 -8.79 -3.73
C ASP A 4 -5.30 -9.90 -2.91
N SER A 5 -6.64 -9.91 -2.86
CA SER A 5 -7.42 -10.87 -2.10
C SER A 5 -8.17 -11.91 -2.96
N GLY A 6 -7.68 -12.18 -4.16
CA GLY A 6 -8.28 -13.11 -5.11
C GLY A 6 -9.12 -12.44 -6.19
N SER A 7 -8.73 -11.23 -6.65
CA SER A 7 -9.41 -10.56 -7.75
C SER A 7 -9.36 -11.41 -9.02
N THR A 8 -10.48 -11.46 -9.74
CA THR A 8 -10.62 -12.22 -11.00
C THR A 8 -10.70 -11.33 -12.24
N ASP A 9 -10.70 -10.01 -12.03
CA ASP A 9 -10.63 -9.01 -13.08
C ASP A 9 -9.18 -8.57 -13.32
N ASN A 10 -9.00 -7.42 -13.98
CA ASN A 10 -7.68 -6.92 -14.33
C ASN A 10 -6.95 -6.20 -13.18
N THR A 11 -7.46 -6.24 -11.94
CA THR A 11 -6.88 -5.53 -10.78
C THR A 11 -5.40 -5.82 -10.59
N VAL A 12 -5.01 -7.11 -10.57
CA VAL A 12 -3.60 -7.51 -10.38
C VAL A 12 -2.72 -7.04 -11.54
N GLN A 13 -3.19 -7.20 -12.78
CA GLN A 13 -2.45 -6.79 -13.98
C GLN A 13 -2.25 -5.28 -14.03
N LEU A 14 -3.22 -4.49 -13.58
CA LEU A 14 -3.09 -3.04 -13.48
C LEU A 14 -2.13 -2.64 -12.37
N ALA A 15 -2.24 -3.25 -11.18
CA ALA A 15 -1.35 -2.98 -10.05
C ALA A 15 0.12 -3.22 -10.40
N GLN A 16 0.41 -4.32 -11.12
CA GLN A 16 1.76 -4.68 -11.57
C GLN A 16 2.41 -3.67 -12.52
N ARG A 17 1.63 -2.81 -13.19
CA ARG A 17 2.17 -1.72 -14.03
C ARG A 17 2.71 -0.55 -13.20
N HIS A 18 2.29 -0.43 -11.95
CA HIS A 18 2.64 0.69 -11.07
C HIS A 18 3.65 0.29 -9.97
N THR A 19 3.80 -1.00 -9.69
CA THR A 19 4.75 -1.50 -8.70
C THR A 19 5.04 -2.99 -8.90
N ASP A 20 6.28 -3.39 -8.63
CA ASP A 20 6.67 -4.81 -8.64
C ASP A 20 6.25 -5.55 -7.35
N ARG A 21 5.84 -4.82 -6.31
CA ARG A 21 5.42 -5.38 -5.02
C ARG A 21 3.92 -5.65 -4.99
N VAL A 22 3.48 -6.65 -5.75
CA VAL A 22 2.10 -7.15 -5.74
C VAL A 22 2.10 -8.58 -5.21
N THR A 23 1.44 -8.80 -4.07
CA THR A 23 1.31 -10.12 -3.45
C THR A 23 -0.15 -10.55 -3.42
N SER A 24 -0.41 -11.86 -3.37
CA SER A 24 -1.76 -12.40 -3.22
C SER A 24 -1.89 -13.10 -1.87
N HIS A 25 -2.99 -12.84 -1.17
CA HIS A 25 -3.32 -13.45 0.10
C HIS A 25 -4.84 -13.65 0.19
N ALA A 26 -5.30 -14.88 0.40
CA ALA A 26 -6.73 -15.19 0.47
C ALA A 26 -7.43 -14.35 1.53
N TRP A 27 -8.61 -13.78 1.22
CA TRP A 27 -9.33 -12.86 2.10
C TRP A 27 -9.72 -13.48 3.45
N PRO A 28 -9.09 -13.07 4.57
CA PRO A 28 -9.42 -13.56 5.91
C PRO A 28 -10.41 -12.62 6.63
N GLY A 29 -10.79 -11.50 6.01
CA GLY A 29 -11.48 -10.37 6.64
C GLY A 29 -10.60 -9.13 6.74
N TYR A 30 -11.22 -7.96 7.00
CA TYR A 30 -10.57 -6.65 6.93
C TYR A 30 -9.34 -6.50 7.83
N GLY A 31 -9.47 -6.79 9.12
CA GLY A 31 -8.37 -6.61 10.09
C GLY A 31 -7.18 -7.49 9.74
N ALA A 32 -7.40 -8.79 9.61
CA ALA A 32 -6.36 -9.75 9.29
C ALA A 32 -5.69 -9.49 7.91
N GLN A 33 -6.42 -8.96 6.93
CA GLN A 33 -5.82 -8.56 5.64
C GLN A 33 -4.88 -7.36 5.83
N LYS A 34 -5.31 -6.34 6.59
CA LYS A 34 -4.50 -5.15 6.88
C LYS A 34 -3.28 -5.50 7.74
N ASP A 35 -3.42 -6.41 8.69
CA ASP A 35 -2.31 -6.92 9.50
C ASP A 35 -1.28 -7.65 8.63
N HIS A 36 -1.75 -8.52 7.71
CA HIS A 36 -0.87 -9.20 6.75
C HIS A 36 -0.12 -8.18 5.87
N ALA A 37 -0.82 -7.20 5.30
CA ALA A 37 -0.20 -6.15 4.50
C ALA A 37 0.83 -5.34 5.30
N THR A 38 0.53 -5.01 6.56
CA THR A 38 1.44 -4.28 7.45
C THR A 38 2.68 -5.10 7.78
N SER A 39 2.55 -6.42 7.97
CA SER A 39 3.70 -7.31 8.22
C SER A 39 4.70 -7.40 7.06
N LEU A 40 4.27 -7.05 5.84
CA LEU A 40 5.11 -6.98 4.64
C LEU A 40 5.78 -5.60 4.46
N ALA A 41 5.38 -4.59 5.25
CA ALA A 41 5.97 -3.27 5.20
C ALA A 41 7.36 -3.27 5.87
N SER A 42 8.25 -2.40 5.39
CA SER A 42 9.66 -2.35 5.79
C SER A 42 10.09 -1.02 6.42
N HIS A 43 9.16 -0.09 6.60
CA HIS A 43 9.41 1.25 7.13
C HIS A 43 8.66 1.44 8.46
N ASP A 44 9.12 2.39 9.26
CA ASP A 44 8.56 2.67 10.58
C ASP A 44 7.12 3.21 10.52
N TRP A 45 6.79 3.91 9.44
CA TRP A 45 5.45 4.44 9.18
C TRP A 45 4.78 3.72 8.00
N VAL A 46 3.51 3.36 8.18
CA VAL A 46 2.68 2.70 7.15
C VAL A 46 1.42 3.52 6.91
N LEU A 47 1.23 3.96 5.67
CA LEU A 47 -0.04 4.48 5.19
C LEU A 47 -0.85 3.33 4.58
N SER A 48 -1.91 2.90 5.28
CA SER A 48 -2.88 1.93 4.75
C SER A 48 -3.98 2.69 4.00
N LEU A 49 -4.17 2.38 2.72
CA LEU A 49 -5.16 3.01 1.85
C LEU A 49 -5.99 1.92 1.16
N ASP A 50 -7.31 2.11 1.10
CA ASP A 50 -8.19 1.19 0.37
C ASP A 50 -8.07 1.45 -1.16
N ALA A 51 -8.32 0.44 -2.00
CA ALA A 51 -8.00 0.49 -3.43
C ALA A 51 -8.88 1.46 -4.25
N ASP A 52 -10.01 1.89 -3.69
CA ASP A 52 -10.96 2.85 -4.24
C ASP A 52 -10.77 4.28 -3.70
N GLU A 53 -9.76 4.50 -2.85
CA GLU A 53 -9.42 5.81 -2.29
C GLU A 53 -8.25 6.47 -3.05
N ARG A 54 -8.14 7.79 -2.90
CA ARG A 54 -7.06 8.59 -3.49
C ARG A 54 -6.50 9.57 -2.48
N VAL A 55 -5.17 9.58 -2.36
CA VAL A 55 -4.43 10.67 -1.71
C VAL A 55 -4.40 11.88 -2.65
N THR A 56 -4.92 13.03 -2.20
CA THR A 56 -4.84 14.27 -2.97
C THR A 56 -3.44 14.88 -2.87
N PRO A 57 -3.03 15.75 -3.82
CA PRO A 57 -1.74 16.43 -3.75
C PRO A 57 -1.54 17.20 -2.43
N GLU A 58 -2.60 17.81 -1.90
CA GLU A 58 -2.57 18.58 -0.65
C GLU A 58 -2.33 17.68 0.55
N LEU A 59 -3.02 16.52 0.61
CA LEU A 59 -2.83 15.55 1.69
C LEU A 59 -1.42 14.92 1.65
N ALA A 60 -0.90 14.61 0.46
CA ALA A 60 0.46 14.11 0.31
C ALA A 60 1.49 15.12 0.83
N ALA A 61 1.32 16.40 0.51
CA ALA A 61 2.18 17.48 1.00
C ALA A 61 2.10 17.62 2.53
N GLU A 62 0.89 17.55 3.11
CA GLU A 62 0.70 17.61 4.55
C GLU A 62 1.39 16.43 5.26
N ILE A 63 1.18 15.19 4.79
CA ILE A 63 1.80 14.00 5.37
C ILE A 63 3.33 14.12 5.35
N THR A 64 3.89 14.51 4.20
CA THR A 64 5.35 14.66 4.03
C THR A 64 5.92 15.71 4.98
N ALA A 65 5.25 16.87 5.10
CA ALA A 65 5.68 17.95 5.98
C ALA A 65 5.61 17.59 7.47
N ARG A 66 4.65 16.75 7.88
CA ARG A 66 4.45 16.35 9.29
C ARG A 66 5.36 15.21 9.72
N LEU A 67 5.63 14.26 8.84
CA LEU A 67 6.44 13.09 9.15
C LEU A 67 7.94 13.31 8.93
N GLY A 68 8.34 14.45 8.34
CA GLY A 68 9.75 14.79 8.13
C GLY A 68 10.46 13.73 7.29
N VAL A 69 9.77 13.20 6.26
CA VAL A 69 10.30 12.14 5.41
C VAL A 69 11.38 12.74 4.51
N ASP A 70 12.60 12.84 5.03
CA ASP A 70 13.80 12.97 4.21
C ASP A 70 13.92 11.68 3.38
N GLU A 71 14.36 11.78 2.12
CA GLU A 71 14.48 10.63 1.23
C GLU A 71 15.40 9.57 1.85
N ASP A 72 14.79 8.49 2.36
CA ASP A 72 15.52 7.36 2.92
C ASP A 72 16.35 6.74 1.78
N PRO A 73 17.69 6.72 1.85
CA PRO A 73 18.50 6.17 0.77
C PRO A 73 18.17 4.69 0.59
N PRO A 74 18.26 4.15 -0.65
CA PRO A 74 17.93 2.75 -0.89
C PRO A 74 18.86 1.86 -0.06
N ARG A 75 18.28 0.99 0.78
CA ARG A 75 18.99 -0.13 1.41
C ARG A 75 19.19 -1.27 0.42
#